data_AF-A0A969KIW7-F1
#
_entry.id   AF-A0A969KIW7-F1
#
_cell.length_a   1.000
_cell.length_b   1.000
_cell.length_c   1.000
_cell.angle_alpha   90.00
_cell.angle_beta   90.00
_cell.angle_gamma   90.00
#
_symmetry.space_group_name_H-M   'P 1'
#
loop_
_entity.id
_entity.type
_entity.pdbx_description
1 polymer ?
#
loop_
_entity_poly.entity_id
_entity_poly.type
_entity_poly.pdbx_seq_one_letter_code
_entity_poly.pdbx_strand_id
1 'polypeptide(L)'
;MDDSYQVYVNRVAPLTLKQNQASQLANIRTSQKFSDGQPTDFPGCTIMTPPGSEDHHNQEFYQVLYDYQQELVNSLSPGILVPLPPESFHCTVADLIWNENYQNAIDQNPEFDHELAESVAASFEHYQQEHKDHKAVQFELIGLSFSRDR
;
A
#
# COMPACT_ATOMS: atom_id res chain seq x y z
N MET A 1 25.80 -8.22 -0.13
CA MET A 1 24.46 -8.41 0.49
C MET A 1 24.53 -7.60 1.75
N ASP A 2 23.84 -6.46 1.76
CA ASP A 2 24.05 -5.41 2.77
C ASP A 2 23.43 -5.82 4.11
N ASP A 3 24.02 -5.40 5.24
CA ASP A 3 23.59 -5.78 6.60
C ASP A 3 22.11 -5.43 6.86
N SER A 4 21.59 -4.43 6.13
CA SER A 4 20.19 -3.99 6.11
C SER A 4 19.21 -5.07 5.62
N TYR A 5 19.58 -5.85 4.60
CA TYR A 5 18.73 -6.89 4.03
C TYR A 5 18.59 -8.08 4.97
N GLN A 6 19.68 -8.50 5.61
CA GLN A 6 19.64 -9.61 6.57
C GLN A 6 18.79 -9.24 7.79
N VAL A 7 18.87 -7.99 8.26
CA VAL A 7 18.00 -7.46 9.33
C VAL A 7 16.52 -7.49 8.90
N TYR A 8 16.22 -7.06 7.68
CA TYR A 8 14.85 -7.13 7.14
C TYR A 8 14.34 -8.57 7.09
N VAL A 9 15.09 -9.49 6.49
CA VAL A 9 14.73 -10.91 6.40
C VAL A 9 14.52 -11.51 7.79
N ASN A 10 15.41 -11.23 8.75
CA ASN A 10 15.29 -11.72 10.12
C ASN A 10 14.07 -11.13 10.86
N ARG A 11 13.57 -9.97 10.44
CA ARG A 11 12.34 -9.37 10.97
C ARG A 11 11.09 -9.97 10.34
N VAL A 12 11.07 -10.17 9.02
CA VAL A 12 9.86 -10.58 8.30
C VAL A 12 9.67 -12.10 8.25
N ALA A 13 10.74 -12.89 8.18
CA ALA A 13 10.65 -14.34 8.11
C ALA A 13 9.94 -14.96 9.33
N PRO A 14 10.15 -14.47 10.58
CA PRO A 14 9.37 -14.96 11.71
C PRO A 14 7.87 -14.65 11.62
N LEU A 15 7.46 -13.61 10.89
CA LEU A 15 6.04 -13.24 10.74
C LEU A 15 5.28 -14.24 9.86
N THR A 16 5.98 -15.04 9.05
CA THR A 16 5.36 -16.09 8.22
C THR A 16 5.17 -17.40 8.99
N LEU A 17 5.77 -17.54 10.18
CA LEU A 17 5.66 -18.75 11.00
C LEU A 17 4.29 -18.84 11.67
N LYS A 18 3.62 -19.99 11.54
CA LYS A 18 2.30 -20.26 12.15
C LYS A 18 2.25 -19.94 13.64
N GLN A 19 3.32 -20.21 14.39
CA GLN A 19 3.40 -19.95 15.83
C GLN A 19 3.29 -18.46 16.20
N ASN A 20 3.62 -17.56 15.27
CA ASN A 20 3.59 -16.10 15.45
C ASN A 20 2.34 -15.45 14.83
N GLN A 21 1.41 -16.24 14.27
CA GLN A 21 0.19 -15.70 13.67
C GLN A 21 -0.76 -15.19 14.76
N ALA A 22 -0.91 -15.91 15.87
CA ALA A 22 -1.83 -15.52 16.96
C ALA A 22 -1.45 -14.18 17.61
N SER A 23 -0.16 -13.88 17.77
CA SER A 23 0.30 -12.60 18.32
C SER A 23 0.17 -11.44 17.33
N GLN A 24 0.19 -11.70 16.02
CA GLN A 24 -0.11 -10.68 15.00
C GLN A 24 -1.58 -10.28 15.02
N LEU A 25 -2.49 -11.23 15.31
CA LEU A 25 -3.91 -10.94 15.49
C LEU A 25 -4.16 -10.01 16.69
N ALA A 26 -3.44 -10.20 17.80
CA ALA A 26 -3.68 -9.43 19.02
C ALA A 26 -3.27 -7.95 18.93
N ASN A 27 -2.52 -7.54 17.89
CA ASN A 27 -1.97 -6.18 17.76
C ASN A 27 -2.56 -5.40 16.57
N ILE A 28 -3.63 -5.91 15.96
CA ILE A 28 -4.32 -5.22 14.87
C ILE A 28 -4.93 -3.94 15.43
N ARG A 29 -4.76 -2.85 14.69
CA ARG A 29 -5.46 -1.60 14.96
C ARG A 29 -6.49 -1.37 13.87
N THR A 30 -7.65 -0.85 14.27
CA THR A 30 -8.66 -0.37 13.34
C THR A 30 -8.06 0.73 12.47
N SER A 31 -8.36 0.66 11.18
CA SER A 31 -7.91 1.66 10.21
C SER A 31 -8.73 2.94 10.38
N GLN A 32 -8.05 4.09 10.43
CA GLN A 32 -8.71 5.40 10.40
C GLN A 32 -9.33 5.71 9.02
N LYS A 33 -9.03 4.90 7.99
CA LYS A 33 -9.60 5.03 6.64
C LYS A 33 -11.03 4.50 6.53
N PHE A 34 -11.55 3.84 7.58
CA PHE A 34 -12.89 3.26 7.59
C PHE A 34 -13.64 3.59 8.88
N SER A 35 -14.93 3.89 8.76
CA SER A 35 -15.87 4.05 9.86
C SER A 35 -17.09 3.18 9.58
N ASP A 36 -17.45 2.30 10.52
CA ASP A 36 -18.55 1.33 10.38
C ASP A 36 -18.50 0.50 9.07
N GLY A 37 -17.28 0.16 8.64
CA GLY A 37 -17.04 -0.60 7.40
C GLY A 37 -17.19 0.20 6.11
N GLN A 38 -17.41 1.52 6.20
CA GLN A 38 -17.47 2.42 5.06
C GLN A 38 -16.17 3.23 4.95
N PRO A 39 -15.65 3.50 3.74
CA PRO A 39 -14.56 4.45 3.54
C PRO A 39 -14.92 5.82 4.11
N THR A 40 -13.97 6.47 4.78
CA THR A 40 -14.09 7.87 5.22
C THR A 40 -12.98 8.70 4.60
N ASP A 41 -13.16 10.03 4.58
CA ASP A 41 -12.13 10.95 4.15
C ASP A 41 -10.85 10.73 4.96
N PHE A 42 -9.77 10.46 4.23
CA PHE A 42 -8.44 10.29 4.78
C PHE A 42 -7.46 11.02 3.87
N PRO A 43 -7.36 12.36 4.02
CA PRO A 43 -6.64 13.19 3.07
C PRO A 43 -5.13 12.97 3.20
N GLY A 44 -4.40 13.07 2.10
CA GLY A 44 -2.96 12.82 2.08
C GLY A 44 -2.40 12.62 0.69
N CYS A 45 -1.08 12.50 0.63
CA CYS A 45 -0.33 12.22 -0.58
C CYS A 45 0.50 10.95 -0.40
N THR A 46 0.50 10.12 -1.44
CA THR A 46 1.27 8.89 -1.50
C THR A 46 1.82 8.74 -2.92
N ILE A 47 2.97 8.07 -3.06
CA ILE A 47 3.51 7.64 -4.33
C ILE A 47 3.04 6.21 -4.55
N MET A 48 2.33 5.99 -5.65
CA MET A 48 1.80 4.69 -6.02
C MET A 48 2.11 4.39 -7.49
N THR A 49 2.09 3.10 -7.84
CA THR A 49 1.99 2.71 -9.24
C THR A 49 0.69 3.24 -9.85
N PRO A 50 0.61 3.38 -11.19
CA PRO A 50 -0.67 3.68 -11.82
C PRO A 50 -1.73 2.70 -11.31
N PRO A 51 -2.93 3.18 -10.94
CA PRO A 51 -3.97 2.33 -10.39
C PRO A 51 -4.67 1.55 -11.51
N GLY A 52 -5.13 0.34 -11.20
CA GLY A 52 -6.10 -0.44 -11.96
C GLY A 52 -6.11 -0.18 -13.46
N SER A 53 -7.13 0.56 -13.93
CA SER A 53 -7.35 0.84 -15.35
C SER A 53 -6.25 1.63 -16.06
N GLU A 54 -5.39 2.32 -15.31
CA GLU A 54 -4.26 3.11 -15.82
C GLU A 54 -2.98 2.29 -15.97
N ASP A 55 -2.91 1.10 -15.34
CA ASP A 55 -1.77 0.18 -15.46
C ASP A 55 -2.06 -0.99 -16.40
N HIS A 56 -1.90 -0.77 -17.70
CA HIS A 56 -2.13 -1.82 -18.70
C HIS A 56 -1.13 -2.99 -18.60
N HIS A 57 0.02 -2.83 -17.95
CA HIS A 57 1.03 -3.88 -17.86
C HIS A 57 0.69 -4.93 -16.79
N ASN A 58 -0.03 -4.52 -15.74
CA ASN A 58 -0.35 -5.39 -14.60
C ASN A 58 -1.81 -5.90 -14.58
N GLN A 59 -2.55 -5.78 -15.68
CA GLN A 59 -3.96 -6.18 -15.75
C GLN A 59 -4.21 -7.65 -15.36
N GLU A 60 -3.38 -8.58 -15.85
CA GLU A 60 -3.51 -10.00 -15.50
C GLU A 60 -3.31 -10.23 -14.00
N PHE A 61 -2.34 -9.55 -13.40
CA PHE A 61 -2.09 -9.61 -11.96
C PHE A 61 -3.28 -9.03 -11.16
N TYR A 62 -3.83 -7.90 -11.59
CA TYR A 62 -5.01 -7.30 -10.96
C TYR A 62 -6.27 -8.17 -11.09
N GLN A 63 -6.42 -8.89 -12.19
CA GLN A 63 -7.49 -9.88 -12.32
C GLN A 63 -7.34 -11.01 -11.30
N VAL A 64 -6.13 -11.54 -11.10
CA VAL A 64 -5.85 -12.56 -10.08
C VAL A 64 -6.17 -12.03 -8.67
N LEU A 65 -5.80 -10.78 -8.35
CA LEU A 65 -6.16 -10.16 -7.08
C LEU A 65 -7.66 -10.03 -6.90
N TYR A 66 -8.39 -9.66 -7.95
CA TYR A 66 -9.83 -9.54 -7.92
C TYR A 66 -10.50 -10.90 -7.65
N ASP A 67 -10.11 -11.93 -8.38
CA ASP A 67 -10.66 -13.28 -8.23
C ASP A 67 -10.41 -13.80 -6.81
N TYR A 68 -9.20 -13.58 -6.28
CA TYR A 68 -8.87 -13.93 -4.90
C TYR A 68 -9.71 -13.15 -3.88
N GLN A 69 -9.90 -11.84 -4.08
CA GLN A 69 -10.78 -11.04 -3.24
C GLN A 69 -12.22 -11.59 -3.24
N GLN A 70 -12.75 -12.00 -4.40
CA GLN A 70 -14.09 -12.60 -4.48
C GLN A 70 -14.16 -13.93 -3.72
N GLU A 71 -13.13 -14.79 -3.83
CA GLU A 71 -13.06 -16.03 -3.06
C GLU A 71 -13.08 -15.77 -1.56
N LEU A 72 -12.34 -14.78 -1.08
CA LEU A 72 -12.35 -14.38 0.34
C LEU A 72 -13.70 -13.86 0.79
N VAL A 73 -14.31 -12.95 0.02
CA VAL A 73 -15.63 -12.38 0.34
C VAL A 73 -16.68 -13.49 0.44
N ASN A 74 -16.62 -14.49 -0.45
CA ASN A 74 -17.55 -15.61 -0.46
C ASN A 74 -17.28 -16.64 0.65
N SER A 75 -16.03 -16.74 1.14
CA SER A 75 -15.62 -17.73 2.14
C SER A 75 -15.70 -17.19 3.58
N LEU A 76 -15.65 -15.88 3.77
CA LEU A 76 -15.67 -15.24 5.07
C LEU A 76 -17.08 -14.81 5.47
N SER A 77 -17.32 -14.68 6.77
CA SER A 77 -18.59 -14.13 7.25
C SER A 77 -18.75 -12.67 6.82
N PRO A 78 -19.98 -12.21 6.50
CA PRO A 78 -20.23 -10.82 6.15
C PRO A 78 -19.68 -9.85 7.20
N GLY A 79 -19.08 -8.75 6.73
CA GLY A 79 -18.50 -7.71 7.60
C GLY A 79 -17.08 -7.97 8.07
N ILE A 80 -16.46 -9.12 7.73
CA ILE A 80 -15.04 -9.38 8.04
C ILE A 80 -14.10 -8.62 7.08
N LEU A 81 -14.51 -8.47 5.81
CA LEU A 81 -13.69 -7.87 4.76
C LEU A 81 -14.50 -6.80 4.03
N VAL A 82 -13.89 -5.64 3.81
CA VAL A 82 -14.40 -4.61 2.89
C VAL A 82 -13.65 -4.79 1.56
N PRO A 83 -14.31 -5.28 0.50
CA PRO A 83 -13.66 -5.45 -0.79
C PRO A 83 -13.32 -4.09 -1.38
N LEU A 84 -12.15 -4.00 -2.01
CA LEU A 84 -11.72 -2.79 -2.71
C LEU A 84 -12.17 -2.84 -4.17
N PRO A 85 -12.50 -1.67 -4.76
CA PRO A 85 -12.77 -1.56 -6.18
C PRO A 85 -11.53 -1.94 -7.02
N PRO A 86 -11.64 -2.76 -8.08
CA PRO A 86 -10.50 -3.13 -8.93
C PRO A 86 -9.75 -1.94 -9.53
N GLU A 87 -10.47 -0.87 -9.86
CA GLU A 87 -9.90 0.39 -10.37
C GLU A 87 -8.98 1.08 -9.36
N SER A 88 -9.07 0.73 -8.07
CA SER A 88 -8.21 1.25 -7.01
C SER A 88 -6.98 0.37 -6.72
N PHE A 89 -6.82 -0.77 -7.39
CA PHE A 89 -5.67 -1.64 -7.14
C PHE A 89 -4.37 -0.94 -7.57
N HIS A 90 -3.44 -0.82 -6.64
CA HIS A 90 -2.13 -0.22 -6.86
C HIS A 90 -1.12 -0.80 -5.88
N CYS A 91 0.16 -0.57 -6.15
CA CYS A 91 1.21 -0.75 -5.17
C CYS A 91 1.62 0.61 -4.63
N THR A 92 1.45 0.82 -3.32
CA THR A 92 2.00 1.98 -2.64
C THR A 92 3.52 1.83 -2.55
N VAL A 93 4.25 2.75 -3.18
CA VAL A 93 5.71 2.78 -3.19
C VAL A 93 6.23 3.53 -1.96
N ALA A 94 5.60 4.66 -1.62
CA ALA A 94 5.96 5.45 -0.45
C ALA A 94 4.77 6.29 0.00
N ASP A 95 4.48 6.24 1.30
CA ASP A 95 3.58 7.21 1.91
C ASP A 95 4.34 8.49 2.25
N LEU A 96 3.79 9.64 1.85
CA LEU A 96 4.46 10.93 2.03
C LEU A 96 3.91 11.66 3.26
N ILE A 97 2.62 11.98 3.23
CA ILE A 97 1.95 12.76 4.27
C ILE A 97 0.47 12.41 4.31
N TRP A 98 -0.14 12.42 5.48
CA TRP A 98 -1.54 12.03 5.65
C TRP A 98 -2.21 12.77 6.82
N ASN A 99 -3.54 12.71 6.80
CA ASN A 99 -4.44 13.15 7.85
C ASN A 99 -4.13 14.56 8.38
N GLU A 100 -4.00 14.74 9.70
CA GLU A 100 -3.77 16.04 10.34
C GLU A 100 -2.51 16.75 9.81
N ASN A 101 -1.44 16.00 9.51
CA ASN A 101 -0.22 16.58 8.96
C ASN A 101 -0.44 17.17 7.56
N TYR A 102 -1.21 16.47 6.73
CA TYR A 102 -1.57 16.95 5.40
C TYR A 102 -2.47 18.19 5.47
N GLN A 103 -3.50 18.15 6.33
CA GLN A 103 -4.40 19.29 6.52
C GLN A 103 -3.62 20.53 7.01
N ASN A 104 -2.74 20.36 8.00
CA ASN A 104 -1.88 21.43 8.49
C ASN A 104 -0.96 22.00 7.39
N ALA A 105 -0.48 21.16 6.47
CA ALA A 105 0.37 21.58 5.36
C ALA A 105 -0.41 22.42 4.34
N ILE A 106 -1.62 21.98 3.98
CA ILE A 106 -2.52 22.72 3.07
C ILE A 106 -2.97 24.05 3.69
N ASP A 107 -3.30 24.06 4.99
CA ASP A 107 -3.70 25.28 5.70
C ASP A 107 -2.58 26.33 5.74
N GLN A 108 -1.32 25.89 5.78
CA GLN A 108 -0.14 26.76 5.78
C GLN A 108 0.30 27.17 4.37
N ASN A 109 0.11 26.28 3.39
CA ASN A 109 0.48 26.51 2.00
C ASN A 109 -0.59 25.93 1.05
N PRO A 110 -1.45 26.77 0.45
CA PRO A 110 -2.44 26.31 -0.53
C PRO A 110 -1.86 25.66 -1.79
N GLU A 111 -0.59 25.93 -2.13
CA GLU A 111 0.11 25.34 -3.28
C GLU A 111 0.90 24.07 -2.91
N PHE A 112 0.73 23.55 -1.69
CA PHE A 112 1.50 22.42 -1.17
C PHE A 112 1.48 21.19 -2.08
N ASP A 113 0.32 20.83 -2.64
CA ASP A 113 0.20 19.68 -3.55
C ASP A 113 1.05 19.84 -4.80
N HIS A 114 1.06 21.05 -5.37
CA HIS A 114 1.83 21.35 -6.57
C HIS A 114 3.33 21.31 -6.28
N GLU A 115 3.78 21.98 -5.21
CA GLU A 115 5.18 21.99 -4.81
C GLU A 115 5.69 20.58 -4.45
N LEU A 116 4.85 19.76 -3.79
CA LEU A 116 5.19 18.37 -3.47
C LEU A 116 5.33 17.55 -4.76
N ALA A 117 4.40 17.68 -5.70
CA ALA A 117 4.46 16.98 -6.98
C ALA A 117 5.70 17.36 -7.79
N GLU A 118 6.04 18.66 -7.85
CA GLU A 118 7.26 19.14 -8.53
C GLU A 118 8.53 18.61 -7.86
N SER A 119 8.59 18.61 -6.53
CA SER A 119 9.73 18.10 -5.78
C SER A 119 9.93 16.59 -5.99
N VAL A 120 8.83 15.83 -5.98
CA VAL A 120 8.86 14.39 -6.28
C VAL A 120 9.31 14.17 -7.73
N ALA A 121 8.75 14.89 -8.70
CA ALA A 121 9.13 14.77 -10.11
C ALA A 121 10.63 15.07 -10.31
N ALA A 122 11.14 16.17 -9.75
CA ALA A 122 12.55 16.52 -9.81
C ALA A 122 13.46 15.43 -9.19
N SER A 123 13.01 14.78 -8.12
CA SER A 123 13.74 13.68 -7.48
C SER A 123 13.83 12.45 -8.40
N PHE A 124 12.74 12.09 -9.08
CA PHE A 124 12.73 11.00 -10.06
C PHE A 124 13.58 11.33 -11.29
N GLU A 125 13.49 12.55 -11.82
CA GLU A 125 14.31 13.00 -12.93
C GLU A 125 15.80 12.94 -12.60
N HIS A 126 16.19 13.42 -11.42
CA HIS A 126 17.57 13.36 -10.97
C HIS A 126 18.07 11.91 -10.89
N TYR A 127 17.27 11.00 -10.30
CA TYR A 127 17.60 9.59 -10.24
C TYR A 127 17.79 8.96 -11.63
N GLN A 128 16.91 9.27 -12.59
CA GLN A 128 17.02 8.75 -13.96
C GLN A 128 18.28 9.25 -14.68
N GLN A 129 18.69 10.50 -14.43
CA GLN A 129 19.90 11.08 -15.03
C GLN A 129 21.18 10.39 -14.52
N GLU A 130 21.25 10.10 -13.21
CA GLU A 130 22.38 9.42 -12.57
C GLU A 130 22.41 7.91 -12.86
N HIS A 131 21.25 7.29 -13.11
CA HIS A 131 21.09 5.84 -13.26
C HIS A 131 20.41 5.44 -14.59
N LYS A 132 21.06 5.73 -15.71
CA LYS A 132 20.52 5.50 -17.07
C LYS A 132 20.26 4.02 -17.42
N ASP A 133 20.96 3.09 -16.77
CA ASP A 133 20.86 1.64 -17.05
C ASP A 133 20.04 0.88 -15.99
N HIS A 134 19.14 1.55 -15.27
CA HIS A 134 18.31 0.88 -14.26
C HIS A 134 17.37 -0.15 -14.90
N LYS A 135 17.26 -1.32 -14.28
CA LYS A 135 16.30 -2.34 -14.67
C LYS A 135 14.99 -2.12 -13.91
N ALA A 136 13.88 -2.43 -14.57
CA ALA A 136 12.58 -2.45 -13.90
C ALA A 136 12.63 -3.36 -12.66
N VAL A 137 12.11 -2.84 -11.55
CA VAL A 137 11.96 -3.61 -10.32
C VAL A 137 10.74 -4.51 -10.48
N GLN A 138 10.92 -5.80 -10.22
CA GLN A 138 9.84 -6.77 -10.20
C GLN A 138 9.49 -7.10 -8.75
N PHE A 139 8.21 -7.01 -8.43
CA PHE A 139 7.67 -7.42 -7.15
C PHE A 139 6.86 -8.70 -7.34
N GLU A 140 6.94 -9.59 -6.36
CA GLU A 140 6.17 -10.82 -6.32
C GLU A 140 5.34 -10.85 -5.04
N LEU A 141 4.06 -11.24 -5.18
CA LEU A 141 3.18 -11.42 -4.03
C LEU A 141 3.49 -12.78 -3.38
N ILE A 142 4.14 -12.74 -2.21
CA ILE A 142 4.54 -13.95 -1.48
C ILE A 142 3.49 -14.47 -0.50
N GLY A 143 2.41 -13.74 -0.26
CA GLY A 143 1.31 -14.17 0.61
C GLY A 143 0.44 -13.04 1.12
N LEU A 144 -0.69 -13.42 1.72
CA LEU A 144 -1.66 -12.52 2.34
C LEU A 144 -1.88 -12.96 3.79
N SER A 145 -1.88 -12.01 4.72
CA SER A 145 -2.18 -12.24 6.13
C SER A 145 -3.52 -11.62 6.48
N PHE A 146 -4.39 -12.41 7.11
CA PHE A 146 -5.67 -11.94 7.64
C PHE A 146 -5.59 -11.77 9.13
N SER A 147 -6.33 -10.79 9.62
CA SER A 147 -6.25 -10.38 10.99
C SER A 147 -7.67 -10.11 11.53
N ARG A 148 -8.14 -10.93 12.49
CA ARG A 148 -9.52 -10.94 13.00
C ARG A 148 -9.63 -10.31 14.38
N ASP A 149 -10.63 -9.46 14.56
CA ASP A 149 -11.14 -9.03 15.86
C ASP A 149 -12.27 -9.94 16.38
N ARG A 150 -12.32 -10.08 17.70
CA ARG A 150 -13.53 -10.32 18.47
C ARG A 150 -13.65 -9.24 19.52
#